data_AF-A0A1F6DEW0-F1
#
_entry.id   AF-A0A1F6DEW0-F1
#
_cell.length_a   1.000
_cell.length_b   1.000
_cell.length_c   1.000
_cell.angle_alpha   90.00
_cell.angle_beta   90.00
_cell.angle_gamma   90.00
#
_symmetry.space_group_name_H-M   'P 1'
#
loop_
_entity.id
_entity.type
_entity.pdbx_description
1 polymer ?
#
loop_
_entity_poly.entity_id
_entity_poly.type
_entity_poly.pdbx_seq_one_letter_code
_entity_poly.pdbx_strand_id
1 'polypeptide(L)'
;MLLTRDGKFIRTDIWREGKYLDLWSVPHFLSGMVVGFSLFFLGFALNAALTIAFLVLVAYEMFEVIAQIEETRWNRILDVVVGMASFTPTFLLAPHFNQPYVIVLFIIVLALDGVLSFFGWQASQKASILEGKLRVEVTREKERFTKRRAVFRERWQARRDRHREER
;
A
#
# COMPACT_ATOMS: atom_id res chain seq x y z
N MET A 1 -2.12 12.81 -7.77
CA MET A 1 -3.05 11.81 -8.33
C MET A 1 -3.28 12.13 -9.79
N LEU A 2 -3.10 11.16 -10.66
CA LEU A 2 -3.36 11.26 -12.10
C LEU A 2 -4.50 10.30 -12.46
N LEU A 3 -5.51 10.79 -13.19
CA LEU A 3 -6.53 9.94 -13.80
C LEU A 3 -5.99 9.43 -15.13
N THR A 4 -5.76 8.11 -15.23
CA THR A 4 -5.38 7.48 -16.50
C THR A 4 -6.54 7.49 -17.49
N ARG A 5 -6.22 7.34 -18.79
CA ARG A 5 -7.24 7.24 -19.86
C ARG A 5 -8.26 6.12 -19.63
N ASP A 6 -7.89 5.09 -18.90
CA ASP A 6 -8.75 3.95 -18.55
C ASP A 6 -9.67 4.23 -17.36
N GLY A 7 -9.60 5.44 -16.78
CA GLY A 7 -10.37 5.85 -15.61
C GLY A 7 -9.83 5.28 -14.29
N LYS A 8 -8.59 4.77 -14.26
CA LYS A 8 -7.91 4.38 -13.01
C LYS A 8 -7.20 5.58 -12.40
N PHE A 9 -7.38 5.77 -11.10
CA PHE A 9 -6.62 6.75 -10.34
C PHE A 9 -5.24 6.17 -10.02
N ILE A 10 -4.19 6.86 -10.44
CA ILE A 10 -2.81 6.58 -10.05
C ILE A 10 -2.41 7.62 -9.00
N ARG A 11 -2.08 7.13 -7.81
CA ARG A 11 -1.44 7.94 -6.78
C ARG A 11 0.01 8.24 -7.18
N THR A 12 0.44 9.46 -6.89
CA THR A 12 1.77 10.00 -7.25
C THR A 12 2.49 10.51 -6.01
N ASP A 13 2.09 10.03 -4.83
CA ASP A 13 2.80 10.35 -3.61
C ASP A 13 4.05 9.47 -3.50
N ILE A 14 5.13 10.05 -2.97
CA ILE A 14 6.41 9.39 -2.74
C ILE A 14 6.30 8.08 -1.94
N TRP A 15 5.21 7.93 -1.18
CA TRP A 15 4.88 6.72 -0.43
C TRP A 15 4.43 5.56 -1.32
N ARG A 16 4.11 5.81 -2.60
CA ARG A 16 3.48 4.82 -3.48
C ARG A 16 3.84 5.05 -4.97
N GLU A 17 5.13 5.19 -5.25
CA GLU A 17 5.65 5.45 -6.60
C GLU A 17 5.83 4.18 -7.46
N GLY A 18 5.76 2.98 -6.86
CA GLY A 18 6.24 1.74 -7.48
C GLY A 18 5.18 0.70 -7.84
N LYS A 19 5.42 -0.03 -8.93
CA LYS A 19 4.79 -1.34 -9.20
C LYS A 19 5.44 -2.47 -8.37
N TYR A 20 6.64 -2.23 -7.84
CA TYR A 20 7.49 -3.24 -7.21
C TYR A 20 8.07 -2.81 -5.86
N LEU A 21 8.65 -1.61 -5.75
CA LEU A 21 9.16 -1.07 -4.48
C LEU A 21 8.81 0.41 -4.40
N ASP A 22 8.38 0.85 -3.23
CA ASP A 22 8.13 2.25 -2.90
C ASP A 22 8.69 2.57 -1.50
N LEU A 23 8.43 3.78 -1.01
CA LEU A 23 8.90 4.18 0.31
C LEU A 23 8.24 3.38 1.45
N TRP A 24 7.13 2.67 1.18
CA TRP A 24 6.47 1.79 2.13
C TRP A 24 7.31 0.55 2.47
N SER A 25 8.15 0.11 1.54
CA SER A 25 9.10 -0.97 1.78
C SER A 25 10.17 -0.62 2.83
N VAL A 26 10.37 0.65 3.18
CA VAL A 26 11.34 1.07 4.22
C VAL A 26 10.87 0.68 5.63
N PRO A 27 9.64 1.02 6.08
CA PRO A 27 9.05 0.43 7.28
C PRO A 27 9.16 -1.10 7.31
N HIS A 28 8.83 -1.79 6.21
CA HIS A 28 8.93 -3.26 6.16
C HIS A 28 10.36 -3.78 6.34
N PHE A 29 11.34 -3.10 5.76
CA PHE A 29 12.74 -3.38 6.00
C PHE A 29 13.09 -3.23 7.48
N LEU A 30 12.69 -2.13 8.13
CA LEU A 30 12.99 -1.88 9.55
C LEU A 30 12.24 -2.87 10.46
N SER A 31 10.98 -3.16 10.18
CA SER A 31 10.18 -4.18 10.88
C SER A 31 10.85 -5.55 10.82
N GLY A 32 11.42 -5.94 9.67
CA GLY A 32 12.21 -7.18 9.57
C GLY A 32 13.41 -7.20 10.51
N MET A 33 14.13 -6.07 10.63
CA MET A 33 15.22 -5.93 11.61
C MET A 33 14.71 -6.00 13.06
N VAL A 34 13.60 -5.33 13.38
CA VAL A 34 12.95 -5.37 14.71
C VAL A 34 12.59 -6.80 15.09
N VAL A 35 11.97 -7.55 14.18
CA VAL A 35 11.65 -8.97 14.37
C VAL A 35 12.94 -9.80 14.56
N GLY A 36 13.98 -9.50 13.78
CA GLY A 36 15.29 -10.16 13.88
C GLY A 36 15.91 -10.01 15.26
N PHE A 37 16.03 -8.78 15.75
CA PHE A 37 16.53 -8.52 17.11
C PHE A 37 15.64 -9.14 18.19
N SER A 38 14.32 -9.03 18.05
CA SER A 38 13.37 -9.58 19.02
C SER A 38 13.54 -11.10 19.16
N LEU A 39 13.60 -11.83 18.04
CA LEU A 39 13.78 -13.29 18.05
C LEU A 39 15.17 -13.70 18.52
N PHE A 40 16.21 -12.89 18.25
CA PHE A 40 17.54 -13.08 18.80
C PHE A 40 17.54 -12.96 20.33
N PHE A 41 16.97 -11.89 20.89
CA PHE A 41 16.91 -11.69 22.34
C PHE A 41 16.04 -12.73 23.06
N LEU A 42 15.03 -13.27 22.38
CA LEU A 42 14.21 -14.38 22.88
C LEU A 42 14.91 -15.75 22.76
N GLY A 43 16.09 -15.82 22.13
CA GLY A 43 16.90 -17.04 22.06
C GLY A 43 16.33 -18.13 21.15
N PHE A 44 15.52 -17.76 20.14
CA PHE A 44 14.98 -18.73 19.20
C PHE A 44 16.09 -19.35 18.33
N ALA A 45 15.94 -20.63 17.99
CA ALA A 45 16.79 -21.27 16.98
C ALA A 45 16.44 -20.79 15.56
N LEU A 46 17.40 -20.83 14.64
CA LEU A 46 17.26 -20.27 13.28
C LEU A 46 16.00 -20.73 12.54
N ASN A 47 15.70 -22.04 12.54
CA ASN A 47 14.53 -22.57 11.82
C ASN A 47 13.21 -22.06 12.40
N ALA A 48 13.11 -21.99 13.73
CA ALA A 48 11.95 -21.43 14.40
C ALA A 48 11.85 -19.92 14.15
N ALA A 49 12.98 -19.20 14.22
CA ALA A 49 13.02 -17.76 13.99
C ALA A 49 12.61 -17.40 12.55
N LEU A 50 13.09 -18.11 11.53
CA LEU A 50 12.68 -17.93 10.13
C LEU A 50 11.17 -18.15 9.94
N THR A 51 10.64 -19.22 10.54
CA THR A 51 9.21 -19.54 10.43
C THR A 51 8.36 -18.47 11.09
N ILE A 52 8.72 -18.07 12.32
CA ILE A 52 7.99 -17.05 13.06
C ILE A 52 8.08 -15.70 12.33
N ALA A 53 9.27 -15.30 11.88
CA ALA A 53 9.46 -14.05 11.16
C ALA A 53 8.61 -13.99 9.90
N PHE A 54 8.61 -15.05 9.09
CA PHE A 54 7.77 -15.13 7.89
C PHE A 54 6.28 -14.98 8.25
N LEU A 55 5.79 -15.69 9.26
CA LEU A 55 4.39 -15.61 9.69
C LEU A 55 4.02 -14.22 10.21
N VAL A 56 4.90 -13.57 10.98
CA VAL A 56 4.68 -12.23 11.51
C VAL A 56 4.64 -11.19 10.39
N LEU A 57 5.55 -11.24 9.43
CA LEU A 57 5.58 -10.31 8.30
C LEU A 57 4.39 -10.50 7.36
N VAL A 58 3.96 -11.74 7.14
CA VAL A 58 2.69 -12.01 6.42
C VAL A 58 1.49 -11.49 7.21
N ALA A 59 1.47 -11.67 8.53
CA ALA A 59 0.39 -11.14 9.37
C ALA A 59 0.35 -9.61 9.34
N TYR A 60 1.51 -8.94 9.26
CA TYR A 60 1.60 -7.50 9.07
C TYR A 60 0.95 -7.08 7.75
N GLU A 61 1.30 -7.73 6.63
CA GLU A 61 0.64 -7.48 5.34
C GLU A 61 -0.88 -7.68 5.39
N MET A 62 -1.35 -8.73 6.09
CA MET A 62 -2.78 -8.99 6.26
C MET A 62 -3.46 -7.90 7.10
N PHE A 63 -2.78 -7.37 8.11
CA PHE A 63 -3.26 -6.21 8.85
C PHE A 63 -3.41 -4.99 7.92
N GLU A 64 -2.48 -4.75 7.01
CA GLU A 64 -2.59 -3.66 6.04
C GLU A 64 -3.76 -3.84 5.07
N VAL A 65 -4.07 -5.08 4.67
CA VAL A 65 -5.29 -5.37 3.89
C VAL A 65 -6.53 -4.98 4.68
N ILE A 66 -6.62 -5.38 5.95
CA ILE A 66 -7.76 -5.09 6.84
C ILE A 66 -7.89 -3.57 7.05
N ALA A 67 -6.75 -2.88 7.18
CA ALA A 67 -6.66 -1.43 7.31
C ALA A 67 -7.03 -0.65 6.04
N GLN A 68 -7.35 -1.35 4.94
CA GLN A 68 -7.62 -0.75 3.63
C GLN A 68 -6.47 0.13 3.11
N ILE A 69 -5.24 -0.24 3.45
CA ILE A 69 -4.05 0.30 2.78
C ILE A 69 -4.01 -0.37 1.40
N GLU A 70 -4.62 0.30 0.42
CA GLU A 70 -4.65 -0.24 -0.93
C GLU A 70 -3.22 -0.30 -1.47
N GLU A 71 -2.79 -1.47 -1.95
CA GLU A 71 -1.50 -1.70 -2.59
C GLU A 71 -1.63 -2.71 -3.73
N THR A 72 -0.67 -2.73 -4.65
CA THR A 72 -0.66 -3.77 -5.68
C THR A 72 -0.27 -5.11 -5.05
N ARG A 73 -0.80 -6.22 -5.58
CA ARG A 73 -0.46 -7.56 -5.06
C ARG A 73 1.05 -7.84 -5.09
N TRP A 74 1.77 -7.27 -6.05
CA TRP A 74 3.22 -7.45 -6.16
C TRP A 74 4.01 -6.67 -5.12
N ASN A 75 3.56 -5.47 -4.74
CA ASN A 75 4.19 -4.67 -3.68
C ASN A 75 4.18 -5.43 -2.36
N ARG A 76 2.99 -5.90 -1.96
CA ARG A 76 2.78 -6.69 -0.74
C ARG A 76 3.66 -7.94 -0.65
N ILE A 77 3.85 -8.64 -1.77
CA ILE A 77 4.75 -9.80 -1.80
C ILE A 77 6.20 -9.34 -1.60
N LEU A 78 6.59 -8.24 -2.25
CA LEU A 78 7.92 -7.69 -2.14
C LEU A 78 8.19 -7.11 -0.75
N ASP A 79 7.20 -6.57 -0.07
CA ASP A 79 7.33 -6.09 1.31
C ASP A 79 7.63 -7.21 2.30
N VAL A 80 6.98 -8.38 2.16
CA VAL A 80 7.36 -9.59 2.92
C VAL A 80 8.78 -10.03 2.56
N VAL A 81 9.15 -10.01 1.28
CA VAL A 81 10.51 -10.38 0.84
C VAL A 81 11.56 -9.42 1.42
N VAL A 82 11.29 -8.12 1.40
CA VAL A 82 12.15 -7.07 1.95
C VAL A 82 12.30 -7.24 3.46
N GLY A 83 11.20 -7.48 4.19
CA GLY A 83 11.23 -7.76 5.61
C GLY A 83 12.03 -9.03 5.95
N MET A 84 11.88 -10.09 5.16
CA MET A 84 12.70 -11.31 5.33
C MET A 84 14.18 -11.08 5.00
N ALA A 85 14.46 -10.27 3.98
CA ALA A 85 15.81 -9.93 3.55
C ALA A 85 16.56 -9.07 4.58
N SER A 86 15.87 -8.26 5.39
CA SER A 86 16.49 -7.52 6.48
C SER A 86 16.52 -8.31 7.79
N PHE A 87 15.49 -9.12 8.05
CA PHE A 87 15.43 -10.05 9.19
C PHE A 87 16.65 -10.99 9.22
N THR A 88 16.91 -11.66 8.10
CA THR A 88 17.90 -12.74 7.99
C THR A 88 19.31 -12.28 8.41
N PRO A 89 19.92 -11.24 7.80
CA PRO A 89 21.22 -10.76 8.24
C PRO A 89 21.17 -10.18 9.65
N THR A 90 20.07 -9.52 10.06
CA THR A 90 19.97 -8.97 11.43
C THR A 90 20.06 -10.07 12.48
N PHE A 91 19.28 -11.14 12.32
CA PHE A 91 19.25 -12.27 13.25
C PHE A 91 20.58 -13.04 13.24
N LEU A 92 21.17 -13.28 12.06
CA LEU A 92 22.42 -14.04 11.93
C LEU A 92 23.64 -13.26 12.43
N LEU A 93 23.65 -11.93 12.28
CA LEU A 93 24.80 -11.10 12.65
C LEU A 93 24.75 -10.63 14.12
N ALA A 94 23.57 -10.51 14.73
CA ALA A 94 23.43 -10.04 16.11
C ALA A 94 24.33 -10.76 17.14
N PRO A 95 24.51 -12.10 17.10
CA PRO A 95 25.40 -12.81 18.03
C PRO A 95 26.89 -12.43 17.92
N HIS A 96 27.30 -11.83 16.80
CA HIS A 96 28.71 -11.48 16.54
C HIS A 96 29.09 -10.08 17.07
N PHE A 97 28.13 -9.33 17.61
CA PHE A 97 28.36 -8.00 18.17
C PHE A 97 28.20 -7.98 19.68
N ASN A 98 28.81 -6.99 20.33
CA ASN A 98 28.66 -6.80 21.77
C ASN A 98 27.19 -6.43 22.12
N GLN A 99 26.64 -7.07 23.15
CA GLN A 99 25.23 -6.99 23.52
C GLN A 99 24.72 -5.54 23.72
N PRO A 100 25.45 -4.62 24.38
CA PRO A 100 25.00 -3.24 24.52
C PRO A 100 24.81 -2.52 23.17
N TYR A 101 25.68 -2.79 22.18
CA TYR A 101 25.53 -2.19 20.85
C TYR A 101 24.31 -2.73 20.12
N VAL A 102 24.03 -4.03 20.24
CA VAL A 102 22.84 -4.65 19.66
C VAL A 102 21.56 -4.08 20.30
N ILE A 103 21.54 -3.89 21.62
CA ILE A 103 20.39 -3.28 22.33
C ILE A 103 20.17 -1.84 21.87
N VAL A 104 21.23 -1.03 21.81
CA VAL A 104 21.12 0.37 21.34
C VAL A 104 20.60 0.43 19.91
N LEU A 105 21.16 -0.41 19.02
CA LEU A 105 20.71 -0.47 17.62
C LEU A 105 19.25 -0.93 17.52
N PHE A 106 18.84 -1.93 18.29
CA PHE A 106 17.44 -2.38 18.35
C PHE A 106 16.51 -1.24 18.75
N ILE A 107 16.84 -0.47 19.80
CA ILE A 107 16.03 0.67 20.25
C ILE A 107 15.92 1.74 19.16
N ILE A 108 17.03 2.08 18.50
CA ILE A 108 17.05 3.07 17.42
C ILE A 108 16.17 2.61 16.25
N VAL A 109 16.36 1.37 15.80
CA VAL A 109 15.61 0.80 14.68
C VAL A 109 14.12 0.71 15.02
N LEU A 110 13.77 0.27 16.22
CA LEU A 110 12.38 0.22 16.69
C LEU A 110 11.73 1.60 16.73
N ALA A 111 12.45 2.63 17.19
CA ALA A 111 11.95 3.99 17.19
C ALA A 111 11.74 4.53 15.77
N LEU A 112 12.71 4.30 14.86
CA LEU A 112 12.60 4.71 13.46
C LEU A 112 11.45 4.00 12.74
N ASP A 113 11.30 2.69 12.95
CA ASP A 113 10.23 1.88 12.40
C ASP A 113 8.86 2.40 12.84
N GLY A 114 8.68 2.63 14.14
CA GLY A 114 7.44 3.18 14.69
C GLY A 114 7.10 4.56 14.14
N VAL A 115 8.09 5.45 14.02
CA VAL A 115 7.89 6.81 13.47
C VAL A 115 7.51 6.75 11.99
N LEU A 116 8.23 5.98 11.17
CA LEU A 116 7.95 5.87 9.74
C LEU A 116 6.63 5.18 9.46
N SER A 117 6.33 4.09 10.18
CA SER A 117 5.05 3.38 10.09
C SER A 117 3.88 4.30 10.46
N PHE A 118 4.04 5.13 11.49
CA PHE A 118 3.02 6.11 11.88
C PHE A 118 2.76 7.16 10.79
N PHE A 119 3.81 7.79 10.26
CA PHE A 119 3.67 8.79 9.21
C PHE A 119 3.13 8.20 7.91
N GLY A 120 3.61 7.01 7.58
CA GLY A 120 3.11 6.24 6.47
C GLY A 120 1.60 5.98 6.61
N TRP A 121 1.18 5.46 7.77
CA TRP A 121 -0.24 5.19 8.03
C TRP A 121 -1.08 6.46 7.87
N GLN A 122 -0.64 7.59 8.44
CA GLN A 122 -1.34 8.87 8.29
C GLN A 122 -1.44 9.32 6.84
N ALA A 123 -0.37 9.15 6.05
CA ALA A 123 -0.38 9.49 4.63
C ALA A 123 -1.36 8.59 3.85
N SER A 124 -1.41 7.30 4.18
CA SER A 124 -2.34 6.34 3.58
C SER A 124 -3.81 6.71 3.85
N GLN A 125 -4.15 7.01 5.11
CA GLN A 125 -5.50 7.42 5.52
C GLN A 125 -5.96 8.72 4.85
N LYS A 126 -5.10 9.73 4.77
CA LYS A 126 -5.44 11.00 4.10
C LYS A 126 -5.78 10.78 2.62
N ALA A 127 -5.07 9.89 1.96
CA ALA A 127 -5.27 9.63 0.56
C ALA A 127 -6.46 8.70 0.27
N SER A 128 -6.77 7.74 1.14
CA SER A 128 -7.98 6.90 1.00
C SER A 128 -9.25 7.76 1.04
N ILE A 129 -9.30 8.75 1.94
CA ILE A 129 -10.39 9.73 2.02
C ILE A 129 -10.50 10.56 0.73
N LEU A 130 -9.37 11.04 0.21
CA LEU A 130 -9.34 11.83 -1.02
C LEU A 130 -9.82 11.01 -2.23
N GLU A 131 -9.35 9.77 -2.33
CA GLU A 131 -9.75 8.85 -3.40
C GLU A 131 -11.24 8.54 -3.35
N GLY A 132 -11.79 8.31 -2.16
CA GLY A 132 -13.22 8.12 -1.96
C GLY A 132 -14.06 9.30 -2.48
N LYS A 133 -13.66 10.54 -2.16
CA LYS A 133 -14.32 11.75 -2.66
C LYS A 133 -14.26 11.86 -4.19
N LEU A 134 -13.09 11.60 -4.76
CA LEU A 134 -12.84 11.73 -6.19
C LEU A 134 -13.59 10.67 -7.00
N ARG A 135 -13.69 9.43 -6.50
CA ARG A 135 -14.51 8.36 -7.11
C ARG A 135 -15.99 8.73 -7.16
N VAL A 136 -16.52 9.34 -6.11
CA VAL A 136 -17.92 9.81 -6.08
C VAL A 136 -18.14 10.91 -7.11
N GLU A 137 -17.22 11.86 -7.24
CA GLU A 137 -17.32 12.96 -8.19
C GLU A 137 -17.27 12.48 -9.65
N VAL A 138 -16.32 11.59 -9.98
CA VAL A 138 -16.22 11.00 -11.32
C VAL A 138 -17.47 10.18 -11.66
N THR A 139 -18.04 9.44 -10.70
CA THR A 139 -19.29 8.69 -10.93
C THR A 139 -20.44 9.64 -11.24
N ARG A 140 -20.58 10.75 -10.49
CA ARG A 140 -21.57 11.79 -10.75
C ARG A 140 -21.39 12.47 -12.11
N GLU A 141 -20.16 12.71 -12.55
CA GLU A 141 -19.88 13.25 -13.88
C GLU A 141 -20.25 12.27 -14.99
N LYS A 142 -19.90 10.99 -14.84
CA LYS A 142 -20.29 9.93 -15.79
C LYS A 142 -21.81 9.81 -15.92
N GLU A 143 -22.55 9.88 -14.81
CA GLU A 143 -24.01 9.90 -14.84
C GLU A 143 -24.56 11.14 -15.56
N ARG A 144 -24.02 12.33 -15.27
CA ARG A 144 -24.40 13.58 -15.95
C ARG A 144 -24.16 13.49 -17.45
N PHE A 145 -23.01 12.93 -17.87
CA PHE A 145 -22.68 12.76 -19.28
C PHE A 145 -23.61 11.76 -19.98
N THR A 146 -23.89 10.63 -19.32
CA THR A 146 -24.83 9.61 -19.83
C THR A 146 -26.24 10.18 -20.00
N LYS A 147 -26.76 10.93 -19.01
CA LYS A 147 -28.05 11.62 -19.11
C LYS A 147 -28.09 12.63 -20.26
N ARG A 148 -27.05 13.47 -20.39
CA ARG A 148 -26.95 14.42 -21.52
C ARG A 148 -26.96 13.73 -22.88
N ARG A 149 -26.25 12.61 -23.00
CA ARG A 149 -26.20 11.81 -24.23
C ARG A 149 -27.55 11.17 -24.57
N ALA A 150 -28.29 10.70 -23.56
CA ALA A 150 -29.64 10.16 -23.73
C ALA A 150 -30.61 11.25 -24.24
N VAL A 151 -30.66 12.41 -23.58
CA VAL A 151 -31.49 13.56 -24.01
C VAL A 151 -31.15 14.01 -25.42
N PHE A 152 -29.85 14.04 -25.78
CA PHE A 152 -29.45 14.40 -27.12
C PHE A 152 -29.90 13.38 -28.17
N ARG A 153 -29.82 12.08 -27.87
CA ARG A 153 -30.33 11.01 -28.75
C ARG A 153 -31.84 11.11 -28.95
N GLU A 154 -32.61 11.32 -27.89
CA GLU A 154 -34.06 11.52 -27.97
C GLU A 154 -34.42 12.72 -28.86
N ARG A 155 -33.76 13.86 -28.64
CA ARG A 155 -33.97 15.06 -29.47
C ARG A 155 -33.63 14.82 -30.94
N TRP A 156 -32.58 14.05 -31.22
CA TRP A 156 -32.17 13.74 -32.59
C TRP A 156 -33.15 12.79 -33.28
N GLN A 157 -33.63 11.75 -32.57
CA GLN A 157 -34.67 10.85 -33.06
C GLN A 157 -35.97 11.62 -33.37
N ALA A 158 -36.44 12.44 -32.43
CA ALA A 158 -37.65 13.25 -32.61
C ALA A 158 -37.54 14.27 -33.78
N ARG A 159 -36.33 14.72 -34.14
CA ARG A 159 -36.13 15.54 -35.36
C ARG A 159 -36.20 14.69 -36.63
N ARG A 160 -35.63 13.48 -36.60
CA ARG A 160 -35.61 12.57 -37.74
C ARG A 160 -37.01 12.05 -38.08
N ASP A 161 -37.82 11.76 -37.07
CA ASP A 161 -39.17 11.24 -37.25
C ASP A 161 -40.11 12.30 -37.85
N ARG A 162 -40.02 13.56 -37.39
CA ARG A 162 -40.74 14.69 -38.02
C ARG A 162 -40.43 14.87 -39.50
N HIS A 163 -39.15 14.78 -39.89
CA HIS A 163 -38.76 14.86 -41.30
C HIS A 163 -39.22 13.66 -42.16
N ARG A 164 -39.63 12.54 -41.55
CA ARG A 164 -40.22 11.41 -42.28
C ARG A 164 -41.72 11.56 -42.49
N GLU A 165 -42.43 12.26 -41.59
CA GLU A 165 -43.87 12.52 -41.71
C GLU A 165 -44.21 13.63 -42.72
N GLU A 166 -43.25 14.51 -43.02
CA GLU A 166 -43.39 15.60 -44.01
C GLU A 166 -43.07 15.19 -45.47
N ARG A 167 -42.74 13.91 -45.72
CA ARG A 167 -42.48 13.36 -47.08
C ARG A 167 -43.57 12.38 -47.48
#